data_AF-A0A7H8S1F4-F1
#
_entry.id   AF-A0A7H8S1F4-F1
#
_cell.length_a   1.000
_cell.length_b   1.000
_cell.length_c   1.000
_cell.angle_alpha   90.00
_cell.angle_beta   90.00
_cell.angle_gamma   90.00
#
_symmetry.space_group_name_H-M   'P 1'
#
loop_
_entity.id
_entity.type
_entity.pdbx_description
1 polymer ?
#
loop_
_entity_poly.entity_id
_entity_poly.type
_entity_poly.pdbx_seq_one_letter_code
_entity_poly.pdbx_strand_id
1 'polypeptide(L)'
;MNSDQFHIYGSGQKPIKLRAGRIALYLGAGIIEAWNKKNEAYYLFFYKHDFLTAAKAKKLRRHSFIESAFKQGLVFSAPHPFIDELLSANRQCRITQFDPLLKKLDKQYTPHEKAFILTFFESFISKKRLFNEIKSIFYVYRRNGQNFLGYKIVRILMDFAPDNSLVRQLASDWNFRQYADWYRDQSENVMAKDFIFAEKVLYFEKDKDNCFWQLLTLLHEQSRWMDRMALYGDRLIESPSDDRYDSLFKLLNRYFNNEQIMRYLESIYRQLPRYAPLKQDLLQKYIEMNNMEDVLNMYSDSDISLTIQDTESMAEMLEHLDPESRSFSPEQLHTLIEVVIDVNPKTAESLIHQYTAALLNTHEPSFIKELLTPFIESRAVHPVYLKIDALVKFNDDLDQMQLLGELYYEFRQFNQAIECFSWETELKPEDPKPIKWLSKTYQELGMKQESEAYRQLLVNLQKKA
;
A
#
# COMPACT_ATOMS: atom_id res chain seq x y z
N MET A 1 3.35 11.10 4.21
CA MET A 1 4.83 11.11 4.05
C MET A 1 5.21 9.89 3.21
N ASN A 2 6.08 10.00 2.19
CA ASN A 2 6.50 8.84 1.38
C ASN A 2 7.24 7.82 2.26
N SER A 3 6.54 6.78 2.71
CA SER A 3 7.07 5.73 3.61
C SER A 3 8.28 4.99 3.04
N ASP A 4 8.45 5.02 1.72
CA ASP A 4 9.53 4.28 1.05
C ASP A 4 10.93 4.91 1.24
N GLN A 5 11.05 6.13 1.77
CA GLN A 5 12.33 6.84 1.84
C GLN A 5 12.98 6.70 3.21
N PHE A 6 14.24 6.28 3.22
CA PHE A 6 15.02 6.08 4.44
C PHE A 6 16.50 6.43 4.24
N HIS A 7 17.25 6.42 5.34
CA HIS A 7 18.69 6.71 5.32
C HIS A 7 19.48 5.50 5.81
N ILE A 8 20.58 5.22 5.11
CA ILE A 8 21.63 4.32 5.59
C ILE A 8 22.91 5.10 5.81
N TYR A 9 23.77 4.58 6.69
CA TYR A 9 24.97 5.30 7.14
C TYR A 9 26.22 4.49 6.80
N GLY A 10 27.17 5.11 6.08
CA GLY A 10 28.49 4.54 5.85
C GLY A 10 29.45 4.80 7.01
N SER A 11 30.58 4.11 7.04
CA SER A 11 31.67 4.44 7.97
C SER A 11 32.27 5.80 7.59
N GLY A 12 31.93 6.84 8.36
CA GLY A 12 32.47 8.20 8.21
C GLY A 12 31.84 9.08 7.11
N GLN A 13 30.74 8.66 6.46
CA GLN A 13 30.13 9.40 5.35
C GLN A 13 28.77 10.01 5.71
N LYS A 14 28.37 11.06 4.97
CA LYS A 14 27.02 11.64 5.00
C LYS A 14 25.96 10.54 4.77
N PRO A 15 24.78 10.63 5.42
CA PRO A 15 23.71 9.64 5.24
C PRO A 15 23.33 9.51 3.77
N ILE A 16 23.20 8.26 3.31
CA ILE A 16 22.76 7.94 1.95
C ILE A 16 21.24 7.80 1.99
N LYS A 17 20.54 8.71 1.32
CA LYS A 17 19.10 8.65 1.17
C LYS A 17 18.73 7.63 0.09
N LEU A 18 17.91 6.66 0.46
CA LEU A 18 17.42 5.57 -0.39
C LEU A 18 15.90 5.59 -0.47
N ARG A 19 15.37 5.00 -1.55
CA ARG A 19 13.97 4.63 -1.71
C ARG A 19 13.89 3.11 -1.84
N ALA A 20 13.13 2.45 -0.98
CA ALA A 20 12.83 1.03 -1.13
C ALA A 20 11.96 0.82 -2.38
N GLY A 21 12.15 -0.29 -3.09
CA GLY A 21 11.21 -0.68 -4.16
C GLY A 21 10.65 -2.07 -4.00
N ARG A 22 11.35 -3.01 -3.35
CA ARG A 22 10.77 -4.30 -2.97
C ARG A 22 11.56 -5.01 -1.88
N ILE A 23 10.93 -5.97 -1.24
CA ILE A 23 11.52 -6.89 -0.27
C ILE A 23 11.31 -8.34 -0.71
N ALA A 24 12.30 -9.19 -0.47
CA ALA A 24 12.17 -10.64 -0.54
C ALA A 24 12.34 -11.25 0.86
N LEU A 25 11.44 -12.14 1.26
CA LEU A 25 11.57 -13.01 2.43
C LEU A 25 11.85 -14.44 1.95
N TYR A 26 12.99 -15.00 2.33
CA TYR A 26 13.46 -16.28 1.80
C TYR A 26 14.43 -16.98 2.76
N LEU A 27 14.02 -18.14 3.29
CA LEU A 27 14.85 -19.00 4.16
C LEU A 27 15.54 -18.23 5.30
N GLY A 28 14.80 -17.40 6.04
CA GLY A 28 15.35 -16.58 7.13
C GLY A 28 15.95 -15.26 6.68
N ALA A 29 16.24 -15.08 5.39
CA ALA A 29 16.74 -13.82 4.87
C ALA A 29 15.58 -12.85 4.58
N GLY A 30 15.75 -11.60 5.03
CA GLY A 30 15.02 -10.46 4.50
C GLY A 30 15.95 -9.64 3.64
N ILE A 31 15.61 -9.39 2.37
CA ILE A 31 16.44 -8.63 1.45
C ILE A 31 15.61 -7.48 0.87
N ILE A 32 15.96 -6.24 1.23
CA ILE A 32 15.33 -5.05 0.66
C ILE A 32 16.21 -4.55 -0.49
N GLU A 33 15.62 -4.43 -1.68
CA GLU A 33 16.20 -3.75 -2.82
C GLU A 33 15.77 -2.28 -2.82
N ALA A 34 16.75 -1.38 -2.86
CA ALA A 34 16.54 0.06 -2.75
C ALA A 34 17.45 0.85 -3.69
N TRP A 35 17.02 2.05 -4.08
CA TRP A 35 17.73 2.91 -5.03
C TRP A 35 18.00 4.28 -4.43
N ASN A 36 19.16 4.85 -4.75
CA ASN A 36 19.43 6.26 -4.45
C ASN A 36 18.96 7.19 -5.59
N LYS A 37 19.09 8.50 -5.40
CA LYS A 37 18.73 9.51 -6.43
C LYS A 37 19.50 9.37 -7.76
N LYS A 38 20.65 8.67 -7.76
CA LYS A 38 21.46 8.42 -8.95
C LYS A 38 21.11 7.09 -9.62
N ASN A 39 20.00 6.47 -9.22
CA ASN A 39 19.55 5.15 -9.66
C ASN A 39 20.57 4.02 -9.39
N GLU A 40 21.40 4.18 -8.35
CA GLU A 40 22.34 3.15 -7.92
C GLU A 40 21.63 2.19 -6.95
N ALA A 41 21.72 0.89 -7.22
CA ALA A 41 21.06 -0.15 -6.43
C ALA A 41 21.85 -0.49 -5.15
N TYR A 42 21.12 -0.63 -4.05
CA TYR A 42 21.57 -1.07 -2.75
C TYR A 42 20.71 -2.23 -2.28
N TYR A 43 21.35 -3.20 -1.65
CA TYR A 43 20.68 -4.32 -1.00
C TYR A 43 20.94 -4.24 0.50
N LEU A 44 19.87 -4.26 1.29
CA LEU A 44 19.93 -4.38 2.73
C LEU A 44 19.64 -5.84 3.09
N PHE A 45 20.45 -6.40 3.99
CA PHE A 45 20.39 -7.79 4.40
C PHE A 45 19.95 -7.88 5.84
N PHE A 46 18.94 -8.72 6.07
CA PHE A 46 18.42 -9.07 7.37
C PHE A 46 18.45 -10.59 7.50
N TYR A 47 18.64 -11.10 8.71
CA TYR A 47 18.45 -12.52 9.02
C TYR A 47 17.60 -12.64 10.27
N LYS A 48 16.45 -13.32 10.15
CA LYS A 48 15.44 -13.43 11.21
C LYS A 48 15.07 -12.05 11.78
N HIS A 49 14.83 -11.09 10.88
CA HIS A 49 14.49 -9.68 11.13
C HIS A 49 15.61 -8.76 11.66
N ASP A 50 16.77 -9.31 12.03
CA ASP A 50 17.89 -8.50 12.48
C ASP A 50 18.69 -7.97 11.30
N PHE A 51 18.93 -6.65 11.28
CA PHE A 51 19.75 -6.04 10.25
C PHE A 51 21.20 -6.53 10.34
N LEU A 52 21.70 -7.11 9.25
CA LEU A 52 23.07 -7.57 9.13
C LEU A 52 23.97 -6.42 8.65
N THR A 53 23.71 -5.97 7.42
CA THR A 53 24.45 -4.92 6.73
C THR A 53 23.75 -4.48 5.44
N ALA A 54 24.30 -3.49 4.75
CA ALA A 54 23.87 -3.09 3.41
C ALA A 54 25.05 -3.01 2.44
N ALA A 55 24.81 -3.29 1.17
CA ALA A 55 25.84 -3.25 0.13
C ALA A 55 25.34 -2.58 -1.15
N LYS A 56 26.20 -1.76 -1.75
CA LYS A 56 25.96 -1.16 -3.08
C LYS A 56 26.26 -2.19 -4.16
N ALA A 57 25.32 -2.43 -5.06
CA ALA A 57 25.53 -3.32 -6.18
C ALA A 57 26.16 -2.60 -7.38
N LYS A 58 27.18 -3.23 -7.96
CA LYS A 58 27.69 -2.87 -9.29
C LYS A 58 27.13 -3.80 -10.36
N LYS A 59 27.07 -5.10 -10.04
CA LYS A 59 26.46 -6.18 -10.83
C LYS A 59 26.00 -7.26 -9.85
N LEU A 60 24.86 -7.88 -10.11
CA LEU A 60 24.45 -9.10 -9.41
C LEU A 60 25.01 -10.32 -10.12
N ARG A 61 25.42 -11.33 -9.34
CA ARG A 61 25.82 -12.63 -9.90
C ARG A 61 24.58 -13.45 -10.22
N ARG A 62 24.62 -14.14 -11.37
CA ARG A 62 23.65 -15.19 -11.69
C ARG A 62 23.85 -16.38 -10.75
N HIS A 63 22.75 -17.09 -10.49
CA HIS A 63 22.62 -18.18 -9.53
C HIS A 63 23.09 -17.80 -8.13
N SER A 64 22.96 -16.51 -7.77
CA SER A 64 23.30 -16.06 -6.42
C SER A 64 22.12 -16.22 -5.47
N PHE A 65 22.41 -16.28 -4.17
CA PHE A 65 21.37 -16.31 -3.13
C PHE A 65 20.35 -15.18 -3.29
N ILE A 66 20.80 -13.96 -3.65
CA ILE A 66 19.93 -12.81 -3.88
C ILE A 66 18.99 -13.05 -5.05
N GLU A 67 19.50 -13.60 -6.16
CA GLU A 67 18.65 -13.93 -7.30
C GLU A 67 17.63 -15.00 -6.94
N SER A 68 18.03 -16.05 -6.21
CA SER A 68 17.10 -17.06 -5.72
C SER A 68 16.04 -16.46 -4.80
N ALA A 69 16.41 -15.57 -3.88
CA ALA A 69 15.47 -14.90 -2.98
C ALA A 69 14.41 -14.09 -3.75
N PHE A 70 14.79 -13.35 -4.79
CA PHE A 70 13.81 -12.59 -5.59
C PHE A 70 13.05 -13.41 -6.62
N LYS A 71 13.46 -14.66 -6.92
CA LYS A 71 12.75 -15.56 -7.85
C LYS A 71 11.89 -16.60 -7.17
N GLN A 72 12.30 -17.06 -5.98
CA GLN A 72 11.70 -18.18 -5.27
C GLN A 72 11.23 -17.78 -3.86
N GLY A 73 11.63 -16.60 -3.37
CA GLY A 73 11.16 -16.03 -2.12
C GLY A 73 9.77 -15.41 -2.24
N LEU A 74 9.21 -15.04 -1.10
CA LEU A 74 8.00 -14.25 -1.01
C LEU A 74 8.37 -12.78 -1.23
N VAL A 75 7.91 -12.18 -2.34
CA VAL A 75 8.36 -10.85 -2.80
C VAL A 75 7.22 -9.84 -2.75
N PHE A 76 7.48 -8.70 -2.11
CA PHE A 76 6.49 -7.61 -1.97
C PHE A 76 7.07 -6.29 -2.48
N SER A 77 6.29 -5.56 -3.27
CA SER A 77 6.70 -4.25 -3.81
C SER A 77 6.43 -3.14 -2.80
N ALA A 78 7.28 -2.11 -2.77
CA ALA A 78 7.07 -0.94 -1.93
C ALA A 78 5.92 -0.05 -2.49
N PRO A 79 5.15 0.63 -1.63
CA PRO A 79 5.17 0.57 -0.17
C PRO A 79 4.66 -0.77 0.37
N HIS A 80 5.30 -1.31 1.42
CA HIS A 80 4.82 -2.52 2.09
C HIS A 80 5.16 -2.51 3.59
N PRO A 81 4.23 -2.88 4.49
CA PRO A 81 4.47 -2.87 5.94
C PRO A 81 5.70 -3.65 6.41
N PHE A 82 6.06 -4.75 5.74
CA PHE A 82 7.30 -5.50 6.05
C PHE A 82 8.57 -4.67 5.85
N ILE A 83 8.59 -3.78 4.85
CA ILE A 83 9.72 -2.87 4.63
C ILE A 83 9.80 -1.88 5.79
N ASP A 84 8.66 -1.28 6.13
CA ASP A 84 8.57 -0.29 7.20
C ASP A 84 9.00 -0.88 8.55
N GLU A 85 8.54 -2.09 8.87
CA GLU A 85 8.88 -2.79 10.12
C GLU A 85 10.37 -3.12 10.23
N LEU A 86 10.97 -3.71 9.18
CA LEU A 86 12.39 -4.04 9.22
C LEU A 86 13.26 -2.79 9.38
N LEU A 87 12.88 -1.69 8.74
CA LEU A 87 13.62 -0.43 8.83
C LEU A 87 13.41 0.27 10.18
N SER A 88 12.20 0.22 10.75
CA SER A 88 11.86 0.87 12.02
C SER A 88 12.46 0.15 13.24
N ALA A 89 12.41 -1.19 13.24
CA ALA A 89 13.00 -2.03 14.28
C ALA A 89 14.54 -1.90 14.33
N ASN A 90 15.16 -1.68 13.17
CA ASN A 90 16.61 -1.58 13.02
C ASN A 90 17.07 -0.11 12.92
N ARG A 91 17.00 0.60 14.06
CA ARG A 91 17.40 2.01 14.16
C ARG A 91 18.83 2.22 13.62
N GLN A 92 18.95 3.08 12.60
CA GLN A 92 20.20 3.42 11.91
C GLN A 92 20.86 2.21 11.24
N CYS A 93 20.35 1.80 10.07
CA CYS A 93 20.99 0.82 9.20
C CYS A 93 22.41 1.26 8.77
N ARG A 94 23.44 0.75 9.45
CA ARG A 94 24.85 1.07 9.19
C ARG A 94 25.53 0.05 8.28
N ILE A 95 26.09 0.51 7.17
CA ILE A 95 26.95 -0.30 6.31
C ILE A 95 28.16 -0.75 7.14
N THR A 96 28.34 -2.07 7.23
CA THR A 96 29.39 -2.71 8.00
C THR A 96 30.31 -3.43 7.02
N GLN A 97 31.62 -3.14 7.11
CA GLN A 97 32.61 -3.83 6.29
C GLN A 97 32.66 -5.32 6.65
N PHE A 98 33.18 -6.15 5.74
CA PHE A 98 33.07 -7.61 5.88
C PHE A 98 33.77 -8.16 7.13
N ASP A 99 34.97 -7.72 7.50
CA ASP A 99 35.65 -8.23 8.70
C ASP A 99 34.95 -7.84 10.02
N PRO A 100 34.50 -6.58 10.21
CA PRO A 100 33.62 -6.25 11.33
C PRO A 100 32.30 -7.04 11.33
N LEU A 101 31.73 -7.31 10.15
CA LEU A 101 30.53 -8.13 10.03
C LEU A 101 30.79 -9.56 10.52
N LEU A 102 31.91 -10.19 10.15
CA LEU A 102 32.27 -11.52 10.66
C LEU A 102 32.28 -11.56 12.19
N LYS A 103 32.91 -10.56 12.83
CA LYS A 103 32.96 -10.44 14.29
C LYS A 103 31.57 -10.24 14.92
N LYS A 104 30.68 -9.51 14.23
CA LYS A 104 29.28 -9.36 14.66
C LYS A 104 28.55 -10.70 14.59
N LEU A 105 28.70 -11.42 13.48
CA LEU A 105 28.06 -12.73 13.28
C LEU A 105 28.52 -13.75 14.32
N ASP A 106 29.81 -13.77 14.67
CA ASP A 106 30.35 -14.66 15.71
C ASP A 106 29.74 -14.44 17.09
N LYS A 107 29.24 -13.24 17.38
CA LYS A 107 28.63 -12.90 18.68
C LYS A 107 27.14 -13.19 18.73
N GLN A 108 26.44 -13.11 17.60
CA GLN A 108 24.98 -13.09 17.54
C GLN A 108 24.38 -14.40 17.05
N TYR A 109 25.12 -15.18 16.25
CA TYR A 109 24.58 -16.35 15.58
C TYR A 109 25.43 -17.59 15.83
N THR A 110 24.79 -18.75 15.72
CA THR A 110 25.51 -20.03 15.78
C THR A 110 26.48 -20.15 14.60
N PRO A 111 27.53 -20.98 14.68
CA PRO A 111 28.45 -21.17 13.56
C PRO A 111 27.76 -21.69 12.27
N HIS A 112 26.69 -22.47 12.39
CA HIS A 112 25.88 -22.91 11.24
C HIS A 112 25.10 -21.77 10.61
N GLU A 113 24.47 -20.93 11.41
CA GLU A 113 23.77 -19.73 10.91
C GLU A 113 24.75 -18.73 10.30
N LYS A 114 25.89 -18.48 10.94
CA LYS A 114 26.97 -17.68 10.35
C LYS A 114 27.37 -18.23 8.98
N ALA A 115 27.63 -19.54 8.88
CA ALA A 115 27.99 -20.17 7.62
C ALA A 115 26.92 -19.97 6.53
N PHE A 116 25.65 -20.10 6.90
CA PHE A 116 24.52 -19.88 6.00
C PHE A 116 24.37 -18.42 5.57
N ILE A 117 24.40 -17.48 6.52
CA ILE A 117 24.34 -16.02 6.28
C ILE A 117 25.46 -15.58 5.32
N LEU A 118 26.67 -16.16 5.43
CA LEU A 118 27.78 -15.82 4.55
C LEU A 118 27.46 -16.05 3.06
N THR A 119 26.56 -16.99 2.74
CA THR A 119 26.15 -17.24 1.35
C THR A 119 25.41 -16.05 0.73
N PHE A 120 24.78 -15.19 1.55
CA PHE A 120 24.01 -14.04 1.07
C PHE A 120 24.88 -13.01 0.34
N PHE A 121 26.18 -12.97 0.68
CA PHE A 121 27.10 -11.92 0.26
C PHE A 121 27.92 -12.24 -0.99
N GLU A 122 27.62 -13.33 -1.70
CA GLU A 122 28.48 -13.79 -2.81
C GLU A 122 28.53 -12.85 -4.02
N SER A 123 27.55 -11.95 -4.15
CA SER A 123 27.56 -10.87 -5.15
C SER A 123 28.48 -9.70 -4.78
N PHE A 124 28.93 -9.59 -3.52
CA PHE A 124 29.77 -8.48 -3.04
C PHE A 124 31.13 -8.93 -2.52
N ILE A 125 31.24 -10.18 -2.07
CA ILE A 125 32.45 -10.79 -1.53
C ILE A 125 32.88 -11.93 -2.46
N SER A 126 34.19 -12.11 -2.62
CA SER A 126 34.70 -13.17 -3.50
C SER A 126 34.28 -14.55 -2.98
N LYS A 127 33.81 -15.41 -3.90
CA LYS A 127 33.37 -16.77 -3.58
C LYS A 127 34.46 -17.57 -2.84
N LYS A 128 35.73 -17.38 -3.21
CA LYS A 128 36.89 -17.98 -2.53
C LYS A 128 37.00 -17.56 -1.06
N ARG A 129 36.81 -16.27 -0.75
CA ARG A 129 36.88 -15.77 0.63
C ARG A 129 35.74 -16.36 1.46
N LEU A 130 34.50 -16.27 0.98
CA LEU A 130 33.33 -16.85 1.65
C LEU A 130 33.49 -18.35 1.89
N PHE A 131 33.94 -19.08 0.86
CA PHE A 131 34.21 -20.51 0.96
C PHE A 131 35.23 -20.83 2.05
N ASN A 132 36.33 -20.08 2.13
CA ASN A 132 37.35 -20.30 3.15
C ASN A 132 36.85 -20.02 4.57
N GLU A 133 36.02 -18.98 4.76
CA GLU A 133 35.39 -18.69 6.05
C GLU A 133 34.47 -19.83 6.48
N ILE A 134 33.56 -20.29 5.59
CA ILE A 134 32.66 -21.41 5.88
C ILE A 134 33.46 -22.71 6.14
N LYS A 135 34.48 -22.97 5.32
CA LYS A 135 35.36 -24.13 5.47
C LYS A 135 36.10 -24.13 6.81
N SER A 136 36.48 -22.97 7.32
CA SER A 136 37.15 -22.87 8.62
C SER A 136 36.26 -23.38 9.77
N ILE A 137 34.96 -23.09 9.70
CA ILE A 137 33.96 -23.56 10.67
C ILE A 137 33.85 -25.09 10.64
N PHE A 138 33.82 -25.69 9.45
CA PHE A 138 33.86 -27.14 9.28
C PHE A 138 35.06 -27.77 9.99
N TYR A 139 36.27 -27.22 9.80
CA TYR A 139 37.48 -27.77 10.41
C TYR A 139 37.55 -27.60 11.93
N VAL A 140 36.84 -26.63 12.51
CA VAL A 140 36.68 -26.55 13.96
C VAL A 140 35.88 -27.75 14.47
N TYR A 141 34.70 -28.02 13.88
CA TYR A 141 33.89 -29.18 14.26
C TYR A 141 34.58 -30.52 14.01
N ARG A 142 35.29 -30.64 12.89
CA ARG A 142 36.04 -31.86 12.55
C ARG A 142 37.13 -32.17 13.58
N ARG A 143 37.89 -31.16 14.02
CA ARG A 143 38.95 -31.31 15.04
C ARG A 143 38.39 -31.67 16.41
N ASN A 144 37.19 -31.19 16.73
CA ASN A 144 36.52 -31.46 18.00
C ASN A 144 35.72 -32.77 17.99
N GLY A 145 35.78 -33.58 16.92
CA GLY A 145 35.02 -34.84 16.81
C GLY A 145 33.51 -34.66 16.65
N GLN A 146 33.03 -33.43 16.44
CA GLN A 146 31.60 -33.11 16.32
C GLN A 146 31.11 -33.37 14.89
N ASN A 147 31.16 -34.63 14.46
CA ASN A 147 31.00 -35.02 13.05
C ASN A 147 29.65 -34.59 12.44
N PHE A 148 28.54 -34.73 13.17
CA PHE A 148 27.22 -34.27 12.69
C PHE A 148 27.20 -32.75 12.46
N LEU A 149 27.71 -31.95 13.41
CA LEU A 149 27.81 -30.50 13.26
C LEU A 149 28.75 -30.10 12.11
N GLY A 150 29.83 -30.85 11.91
CA GLY A 150 30.69 -30.70 10.73
C GLY A 150 29.92 -30.97 9.44
N TYR A 151 29.14 -32.05 9.38
CA TYR A 151 28.36 -32.41 8.20
C TYR A 151 27.28 -31.37 7.86
N LYS A 152 26.65 -30.74 8.86
CA LYS A 152 25.77 -29.57 8.63
C LYS A 152 26.47 -28.46 7.83
N ILE A 153 27.74 -28.17 8.12
CA ILE A 153 28.52 -27.20 7.33
C ILE A 153 28.82 -27.72 5.93
N VAL A 154 29.11 -29.02 5.78
CA VAL A 154 29.28 -29.64 4.45
C VAL A 154 28.01 -29.45 3.61
N ARG A 155 26.81 -29.62 4.19
CA ARG A 155 25.54 -29.37 3.49
C ARG A 155 25.39 -27.95 2.99
N ILE A 156 25.76 -26.95 3.80
CA ILE A 156 25.80 -25.54 3.35
C ILE A 156 26.79 -25.35 2.20
N LEU A 157 27.97 -25.98 2.29
CA LEU A 157 28.98 -25.92 1.23
C LEU A 157 28.54 -26.62 -0.07
N MET A 158 27.75 -27.70 0.02
CA MET A 158 27.17 -28.38 -1.14
C MET A 158 26.20 -27.46 -1.90
N ASP A 159 25.41 -26.67 -1.18
CA ASP A 159 24.52 -25.68 -1.81
C ASP A 159 25.31 -24.49 -2.38
N PHE A 160 26.32 -24.02 -1.65
CA PHE A 160 27.08 -22.82 -2.02
C PHE A 160 28.09 -23.05 -3.16
N ALA A 161 28.77 -24.20 -3.15
CA ALA A 161 29.86 -24.52 -4.07
C ALA A 161 29.86 -26.02 -4.46
N PRO A 162 28.78 -26.51 -5.10
CA PRO A 162 28.60 -27.94 -5.43
C PRO A 162 29.72 -28.51 -6.32
N ASP A 163 30.31 -27.67 -7.17
CA ASP A 163 31.34 -28.09 -8.11
C ASP A 163 32.76 -28.09 -7.53
N ASN A 164 32.93 -27.68 -6.27
CA ASN A 164 34.23 -27.66 -5.64
C ASN A 164 34.69 -29.09 -5.30
N SER A 165 35.93 -29.44 -5.68
CA SER A 165 36.49 -30.78 -5.49
C SER A 165 36.49 -31.22 -4.03
N LEU A 166 36.83 -30.33 -3.09
CA LEU A 166 36.82 -30.63 -1.67
C LEU A 166 35.40 -30.90 -1.18
N VAL A 167 34.41 -30.15 -1.66
CA VAL A 167 33.01 -30.34 -1.26
C VAL A 167 32.50 -31.70 -1.71
N ARG A 168 32.80 -32.09 -2.96
CA ARG A 168 32.44 -33.43 -3.47
C ARG A 168 33.10 -34.53 -2.65
N GLN A 169 34.39 -34.38 -2.33
CA GLN A 169 35.13 -35.33 -1.50
C GLN A 169 34.50 -35.46 -0.10
N LEU A 170 34.22 -34.34 0.57
CA LEU A 170 33.62 -34.32 1.90
C LEU A 170 32.20 -34.88 1.90
N ALA A 171 31.40 -34.59 0.87
CA ALA A 171 30.04 -35.14 0.75
C ALA A 171 30.05 -36.67 0.59
N SER A 172 31.09 -37.22 -0.04
CA SER A 172 31.29 -38.67 -0.22
C SER A 172 32.12 -39.34 0.90
N ASP A 173 32.54 -38.61 1.93
CA ASP A 173 33.37 -39.15 3.01
C ASP A 173 32.58 -40.24 3.76
N TRP A 174 33.18 -41.43 3.87
CA TRP A 174 32.56 -42.58 4.52
C TRP A 174 32.18 -42.29 5.98
N ASN A 175 32.93 -41.40 6.67
CA ASN A 175 32.63 -40.97 8.03
C ASN A 175 31.29 -40.22 8.15
N PHE A 176 30.74 -39.73 7.04
CA PHE A 176 29.48 -38.98 7.00
C PHE A 176 28.34 -39.76 6.36
N ARG A 177 28.54 -41.02 5.95
CA ARG A 177 27.52 -41.82 5.24
C ARG A 177 26.19 -41.87 6.00
N GLN A 178 26.23 -42.14 7.31
CA GLN A 178 25.03 -42.17 8.15
C GLN A 178 24.26 -40.85 8.10
N TYR A 179 24.96 -39.71 8.18
CA TYR A 179 24.31 -38.41 8.10
C TYR A 179 23.81 -38.15 6.69
N ALA A 180 24.57 -38.48 5.64
CA ALA A 180 24.12 -38.36 4.27
C ALA A 180 22.79 -39.10 4.02
N ASP A 181 22.65 -40.31 4.58
CA ASP A 181 21.41 -41.07 4.55
C ASP A 181 20.27 -40.32 5.27
N TRP A 182 20.51 -39.79 6.49
CA TRP A 182 19.50 -39.01 7.22
C TRP A 182 18.98 -37.79 6.46
N TYR A 183 19.86 -37.09 5.72
CA TYR A 183 19.47 -35.93 4.91
C TYR A 183 18.74 -36.33 3.63
N ARG A 184 19.16 -37.43 2.98
CA ARG A 184 18.49 -37.95 1.78
C ARG A 184 17.07 -38.41 2.11
N ASP A 185 16.93 -39.12 3.22
CA ASP A 185 15.67 -39.75 3.63
C ASP A 185 14.79 -38.76 4.42
N GLN A 186 15.24 -37.51 4.62
CA GLN A 186 14.56 -36.45 5.37
C GLN A 186 14.07 -36.92 6.75
N SER A 187 14.90 -37.70 7.43
CA SER A 187 14.51 -38.33 8.70
C SER A 187 14.14 -37.29 9.77
N GLU A 188 13.21 -37.63 10.66
CA GLU A 188 12.79 -36.79 11.79
C GLU A 188 13.99 -36.27 12.61
N ASN A 189 15.03 -37.09 12.76
CA ASN A 189 16.26 -36.73 13.45
C ASN A 189 16.98 -35.51 12.84
N VAL A 190 17.04 -35.42 11.50
CA VAL A 190 17.67 -34.28 10.82
C VAL A 190 16.73 -33.08 10.84
N MET A 191 15.44 -33.29 10.61
CA MET A 191 14.44 -32.20 10.63
C MET A 191 14.40 -31.51 12.01
N ALA A 192 14.54 -32.26 13.10
CA ALA A 192 14.54 -31.72 14.46
C ALA A 192 15.88 -31.08 14.90
N LYS A 193 17.01 -31.40 14.25
CA LYS A 193 18.36 -30.97 14.69
C LYS A 193 19.04 -29.98 13.73
N ASP A 194 18.57 -29.88 12.51
CA ASP A 194 19.07 -28.94 11.51
C ASP A 194 17.95 -28.07 10.96
N PHE A 195 17.61 -27.02 11.70
CA PHE A 195 16.54 -26.10 11.33
C PHE A 195 16.75 -25.37 10.01
N ILE A 196 18.01 -25.15 9.57
CA ILE A 196 18.29 -24.53 8.26
C ILE A 196 17.87 -25.49 7.14
N PHE A 197 18.21 -26.78 7.29
CA PHE A 197 17.80 -27.80 6.34
C PHE A 197 16.29 -28.07 6.40
N ALA A 198 15.73 -28.17 7.60
CA ALA A 198 14.30 -28.39 7.80
C ALA A 198 13.47 -27.28 7.16
N GLU A 199 13.80 -26.02 7.43
CA GLU A 199 13.15 -24.87 6.80
C GLU A 199 13.26 -24.93 5.28
N LYS A 200 14.45 -25.24 4.74
CA LYS A 200 14.67 -25.35 3.30
C LYS A 200 13.75 -26.39 2.66
N VAL A 201 13.70 -27.60 3.21
CA VAL A 201 12.85 -28.69 2.70
C VAL A 201 11.37 -28.29 2.77
N LEU A 202 10.93 -27.82 3.94
CA LEU A 202 9.53 -27.46 4.16
C LEU A 202 9.10 -26.28 3.28
N TYR A 203 9.98 -25.30 3.05
CA TYR A 203 9.71 -24.15 2.19
C TYR A 203 9.49 -24.54 0.73
N PHE A 204 10.35 -25.41 0.17
CA PHE A 204 10.20 -25.85 -1.21
C PHE A 204 9.00 -26.79 -1.43
N GLU A 205 8.45 -27.34 -0.35
CA GLU A 205 7.23 -28.14 -0.38
C GLU A 205 6.05 -27.45 0.33
N LYS A 206 6.12 -26.13 0.53
CA LYS A 206 5.12 -25.35 1.28
C LYS A 206 3.70 -25.43 0.71
N ASP A 207 3.57 -25.90 -0.54
CA ASP A 207 2.29 -26.06 -1.21
C ASP A 207 1.55 -27.34 -0.76
N LYS A 208 2.23 -28.24 -0.01
CA LYS A 208 1.63 -29.40 0.65
C LYS A 208 1.22 -29.00 2.07
N ASP A 209 -0.02 -29.29 2.47
CA ASP A 209 -0.56 -28.81 3.76
C ASP A 209 0.25 -29.27 4.98
N ASN A 210 0.74 -30.52 5.00
CA ASN A 210 1.60 -30.99 6.10
C ASN A 210 2.89 -30.16 6.22
N CYS A 211 3.56 -29.88 5.09
CA CYS A 211 4.79 -29.09 5.06
C CYS A 211 4.52 -27.63 5.42
N PHE A 212 3.40 -27.06 4.95
CA PHE A 212 2.93 -25.73 5.31
C PHE A 212 2.78 -25.57 6.83
N TRP A 213 2.06 -26.48 7.49
CA TRP A 213 1.84 -26.42 8.93
C TRP A 213 3.13 -26.64 9.73
N GLN A 214 3.98 -27.58 9.32
CA GLN A 214 5.28 -27.78 9.96
C GLN A 214 6.17 -26.55 9.82
N LEU A 215 6.16 -25.89 8.66
CA LEU A 215 6.89 -24.64 8.44
C LEU A 215 6.37 -23.52 9.34
N LEU A 216 5.04 -23.35 9.44
CA LEU A 216 4.43 -22.36 10.33
C LEU A 216 4.80 -22.58 11.80
N THR A 217 4.84 -23.84 12.25
CA THR A 217 5.29 -24.21 13.61
C THR A 217 6.75 -23.85 13.82
N LEU A 218 7.63 -24.23 12.89
CA LEU A 218 9.06 -23.88 12.96
C LEU A 218 9.28 -22.37 13.02
N LEU A 219 8.57 -21.60 12.19
CA LEU A 219 8.65 -20.15 12.18
C LEU A 219 8.07 -19.55 13.47
N HIS A 220 7.03 -20.15 14.06
CA HIS A 220 6.46 -19.71 15.33
C HIS A 220 7.44 -19.89 16.48
N GLU A 221 8.07 -21.05 16.59
CA GLU A 221 9.08 -21.35 17.61
C GLU A 221 10.29 -20.40 17.53
N GLN A 222 10.63 -19.95 16.32
CA GLN A 222 11.69 -18.97 16.09
C GLN A 222 11.23 -17.51 16.20
N SER A 223 9.98 -17.25 16.62
CA SER A 223 9.40 -15.90 16.71
C SER A 223 9.42 -15.11 15.38
N ARG A 224 9.36 -15.82 14.25
CA ARG A 224 9.43 -15.27 12.89
C ARG A 224 8.05 -14.95 12.32
N TRP A 225 7.40 -13.97 12.94
CA TRP A 225 6.01 -13.63 12.63
C TRP A 225 5.82 -13.00 11.24
N MET A 226 6.78 -12.23 10.69
CA MET A 226 6.64 -11.68 9.33
C MET A 226 6.67 -12.80 8.28
N ASP A 227 7.59 -13.76 8.42
CA ASP A 227 7.65 -14.93 7.53
C ASP A 227 6.34 -15.73 7.58
N ARG A 228 5.75 -15.92 8.77
CA ARG A 228 4.44 -16.59 8.92
C ARG A 228 3.32 -15.82 8.23
N MET A 229 3.29 -14.50 8.42
CA MET A 229 2.29 -13.63 7.82
C MET A 229 2.38 -13.66 6.29
N ALA A 230 3.61 -13.55 5.76
CA ALA A 230 3.87 -13.66 4.33
C ALA A 230 3.45 -15.03 3.78
N LEU A 231 3.75 -16.12 4.49
CA LEU A 231 3.40 -17.48 4.08
C LEU A 231 1.87 -17.71 4.07
N TYR A 232 1.15 -17.18 5.06
CA TYR A 232 -0.32 -17.19 5.04
C TYR A 232 -0.88 -16.39 3.87
N GLY A 233 -0.34 -15.19 3.61
CA GLY A 233 -0.78 -14.35 2.49
C GLY A 233 -0.57 -15.03 1.13
N ASP A 234 0.61 -15.56 0.89
CA ASP A 234 0.96 -16.32 -0.32
C ASP A 234 0.01 -17.50 -0.55
N ARG A 235 -0.19 -18.31 0.50
CA ARG A 235 -1.07 -19.48 0.44
C ARG A 235 -2.55 -19.12 0.25
N LEU A 236 -2.98 -18.01 0.82
CA LEU A 236 -4.34 -17.49 0.66
C LEU A 236 -4.58 -17.06 -0.80
N ILE A 237 -3.61 -16.39 -1.43
CA ILE A 237 -3.66 -15.99 -2.84
C ILE A 237 -3.81 -17.21 -3.75
N GLU A 238 -3.06 -18.28 -3.50
CA GLU A 238 -3.18 -19.53 -4.26
C GLU A 238 -4.51 -20.26 -4.01
N SER A 239 -4.97 -20.25 -2.76
CA SER A 239 -6.16 -20.99 -2.34
C SER A 239 -6.91 -20.24 -1.22
N PRO A 240 -7.94 -19.44 -1.55
CA PRO A 240 -8.70 -18.70 -0.55
C PRO A 240 -9.38 -19.64 0.47
N SER A 241 -9.38 -19.27 1.75
CA SER A 241 -9.98 -20.06 2.83
C SER A 241 -10.12 -19.21 4.09
N ASP A 242 -11.31 -19.26 4.68
CA ASP A 242 -11.68 -18.43 5.83
C ASP A 242 -10.83 -18.73 7.07
N ASP A 243 -10.57 -20.00 7.38
CA ASP A 243 -9.69 -20.39 8.49
C ASP A 243 -8.27 -19.82 8.38
N ARG A 244 -7.73 -19.79 7.14
CA ARG A 244 -6.40 -19.23 6.87
C ARG A 244 -6.43 -17.70 6.92
N TYR A 245 -7.48 -17.11 6.39
CA TYR A 245 -7.69 -15.68 6.45
C TYR A 245 -7.80 -15.18 7.90
N ASP A 246 -8.61 -15.84 8.74
CA ASP A 246 -8.74 -15.54 10.17
C ASP A 246 -7.40 -15.65 10.89
N SER A 247 -6.61 -16.67 10.57
CA SER A 247 -5.27 -16.87 11.15
C SER A 247 -4.31 -15.76 10.74
N LEU A 248 -4.35 -15.33 9.48
CA LEU A 248 -3.60 -14.19 8.96
C LEU A 248 -4.04 -12.88 9.63
N PHE A 249 -5.34 -12.64 9.71
CA PHE A 249 -5.92 -11.41 10.26
C PHE A 249 -5.62 -11.27 11.75
N LYS A 250 -5.63 -12.37 12.51
CA LYS A 250 -5.16 -12.40 13.91
C LYS A 250 -3.68 -12.01 14.04
N LEU A 251 -2.82 -12.41 13.10
CA LEU A 251 -1.43 -11.98 13.09
C LEU A 251 -1.30 -10.49 12.74
N LEU A 252 -2.07 -10.01 11.76
CA LEU A 252 -2.10 -8.61 11.38
C LEU A 252 -2.46 -7.72 12.57
N ASN A 253 -3.58 -7.99 13.24
CA ASN A 253 -4.01 -7.23 14.42
C ASN A 253 -3.05 -7.30 15.61
N ARG A 254 -2.21 -8.34 15.69
CA ARG A 254 -1.24 -8.48 16.77
C ARG A 254 0.01 -7.63 16.57
N TYR A 255 0.47 -7.47 15.33
CA TYR A 255 1.79 -6.89 15.04
C TYR A 255 1.73 -5.55 14.29
N PHE A 256 0.63 -5.25 13.60
CA PHE A 256 0.47 -4.05 12.81
C PHE A 256 -0.57 -3.09 13.38
N ASN A 257 -0.36 -1.81 13.11
CA ASN A 257 -1.37 -0.77 13.34
C ASN A 257 -2.37 -0.70 12.16
N ASN A 258 -3.46 0.07 12.29
CA ASN A 258 -4.50 0.15 11.27
C ASN A 258 -3.99 0.55 9.87
N GLU A 259 -3.08 1.51 9.77
CA GLU A 259 -2.52 1.93 8.47
C GLU A 259 -1.69 0.80 7.82
N GLN A 260 -0.90 0.09 8.61
CA GLN A 260 -0.13 -1.06 8.14
C GLN A 260 -1.04 -2.22 7.74
N ILE A 261 -2.10 -2.51 8.51
CA ILE A 261 -3.09 -3.53 8.17
C ILE A 261 -3.75 -3.18 6.84
N MET A 262 -4.27 -1.95 6.69
CA MET A 262 -4.91 -1.48 5.46
C MET A 262 -4.00 -1.69 4.24
N ARG A 263 -2.76 -1.20 4.28
CA ARG A 263 -1.79 -1.38 3.17
C ARG A 263 -1.47 -2.85 2.88
N TYR A 264 -1.44 -3.70 3.90
CA TYR A 264 -1.23 -5.13 3.71
C TYR A 264 -2.43 -5.77 3.00
N LEU A 265 -3.65 -5.47 3.46
CA LEU A 265 -4.89 -5.98 2.86
C LEU A 265 -5.05 -5.47 1.42
N GLU A 266 -4.74 -4.20 1.13
CA GLU A 266 -4.69 -3.66 -0.24
C GLU A 266 -3.77 -4.48 -1.15
N SER A 267 -2.61 -4.88 -0.65
CA SER A 267 -1.64 -5.67 -1.42
C SER A 267 -2.17 -7.06 -1.80
N ILE A 268 -2.97 -7.67 -0.92
CA ILE A 268 -3.64 -8.96 -1.18
C ILE A 268 -4.87 -8.73 -2.07
N TYR A 269 -5.65 -7.68 -1.83
CA TYR A 269 -6.88 -7.38 -2.57
C TYR A 269 -6.62 -7.19 -4.07
N ARG A 270 -5.47 -6.60 -4.45
CA ARG A 270 -5.04 -6.52 -5.85
C ARG A 270 -4.91 -7.89 -6.55
N GLN A 271 -4.69 -8.96 -5.80
CA GLN A 271 -4.54 -10.33 -6.30
C GLN A 271 -5.82 -11.16 -6.07
N LEU A 272 -6.62 -10.82 -5.06
CA LEU A 272 -7.87 -11.50 -4.68
C LEU A 272 -9.05 -10.52 -4.50
N PRO A 273 -9.47 -9.78 -5.54
CA PRO A 273 -10.49 -8.73 -5.38
C PRO A 273 -11.89 -9.26 -5.07
N ARG A 274 -12.15 -10.54 -5.35
CA ARG A 274 -13.47 -11.18 -5.17
C ARG A 274 -13.62 -11.93 -3.84
N TYR A 275 -12.58 -11.98 -3.01
CA TYR A 275 -12.64 -12.72 -1.76
C TYR A 275 -13.36 -11.89 -0.69
N ALA A 276 -14.60 -12.28 -0.37
CA ALA A 276 -15.53 -11.46 0.43
C ALA A 276 -15.00 -11.10 1.83
N PRO A 277 -14.43 -12.01 2.64
CA PRO A 277 -13.92 -11.65 3.97
C PRO A 277 -12.84 -10.56 3.92
N LEU A 278 -11.91 -10.66 2.97
CA LEU A 278 -10.87 -9.66 2.74
C LEU A 278 -11.48 -8.31 2.32
N LYS A 279 -12.45 -8.33 1.41
CA LYS A 279 -13.10 -7.11 0.92
C LYS A 279 -13.83 -6.39 2.06
N GLN A 280 -14.54 -7.13 2.91
CA GLN A 280 -15.26 -6.60 4.05
C GLN A 280 -14.32 -5.95 5.09
N ASP A 281 -13.26 -6.64 5.50
CA ASP A 281 -12.31 -6.08 6.48
C ASP A 281 -11.53 -4.89 5.92
N LEU A 282 -11.20 -4.90 4.62
CA LEU A 282 -10.55 -3.76 3.98
C LEU A 282 -11.49 -2.54 3.91
N LEU A 283 -12.77 -2.74 3.57
CA LEU A 283 -13.79 -1.69 3.62
C LEU A 283 -13.89 -1.09 5.03
N GLN A 284 -13.94 -1.95 6.04
CA GLN A 284 -13.97 -1.52 7.44
C GLN A 284 -12.76 -0.66 7.79
N LYS A 285 -11.56 -1.04 7.31
CA LYS A 285 -10.35 -0.23 7.52
C LYS A 285 -10.41 1.12 6.82
N TYR A 286 -10.99 1.20 5.63
CA TYR A 286 -11.20 2.49 4.97
C TYR A 286 -12.17 3.40 5.73
N ILE A 287 -13.26 2.84 6.27
CA ILE A 287 -14.22 3.58 7.09
C ILE A 287 -13.54 4.08 8.38
N GLU A 288 -12.88 3.20 9.13
CA GLU A 288 -12.15 3.55 10.36
C GLU A 288 -11.08 4.64 10.15
N MET A 289 -10.48 4.68 8.97
CA MET A 289 -9.45 5.64 8.61
C MET A 289 -9.99 6.89 7.90
N ASN A 290 -11.32 7.05 7.79
CA ASN A 290 -11.99 8.14 7.09
C ASN A 290 -11.50 8.31 5.64
N ASN A 291 -11.28 7.19 4.94
CA ASN A 291 -10.81 7.18 3.56
C ASN A 291 -11.97 7.04 2.57
N MET A 292 -12.77 8.12 2.45
CA MET A 292 -14.01 8.12 1.68
C MET A 292 -13.84 7.73 0.20
N GLU A 293 -12.74 8.12 -0.43
CA GLU A 293 -12.52 7.84 -1.86
C GLU A 293 -12.43 6.33 -2.11
N ASP A 294 -11.67 5.62 -1.27
CA ASP A 294 -11.54 4.17 -1.36
C ASP A 294 -12.81 3.42 -0.92
N VAL A 295 -13.58 3.97 0.02
CA VAL A 295 -14.92 3.45 0.37
C VAL A 295 -15.84 3.49 -0.85
N LEU A 296 -15.92 4.63 -1.55
CA LEU A 296 -16.78 4.80 -2.73
C LEU A 296 -16.35 3.86 -3.87
N ASN A 297 -15.05 3.81 -4.16
CA ASN A 297 -14.49 2.92 -5.17
C ASN A 297 -14.83 1.46 -4.88
N MET A 298 -14.70 1.04 -3.62
CA MET A 298 -14.98 -0.33 -3.23
C MET A 298 -16.48 -0.65 -3.29
N TYR A 299 -17.33 0.27 -2.86
CA TYR A 299 -18.79 0.09 -2.82
C TYR A 299 -19.40 0.00 -4.23
N SER A 300 -18.91 0.82 -5.17
CA SER A 300 -19.38 0.85 -6.57
C SER A 300 -19.29 -0.50 -7.32
N ASP A 301 -18.48 -1.44 -6.80
CA ASP A 301 -18.08 -2.68 -7.46
C ASP A 301 -18.57 -3.94 -6.68
N SER A 302 -19.65 -3.89 -5.89
CA SER A 302 -20.02 -5.04 -5.01
C SER A 302 -21.48 -5.29 -4.63
N ASP A 303 -21.75 -6.59 -4.39
CA ASP A 303 -22.80 -7.14 -3.52
C ASP A 303 -22.44 -7.06 -2.00
N ILE A 304 -21.84 -5.97 -1.52
CA ILE A 304 -21.45 -5.83 -0.10
C ILE A 304 -22.67 -5.41 0.71
N SER A 305 -22.97 -6.16 1.78
CA SER A 305 -23.92 -5.73 2.80
C SER A 305 -23.23 -4.84 3.82
N LEU A 306 -23.59 -3.55 3.88
CA LEU A 306 -23.18 -2.65 4.96
C LEU A 306 -23.93 -3.00 6.25
N THR A 307 -23.23 -2.97 7.39
CA THR A 307 -23.90 -3.03 8.69
C THR A 307 -24.45 -1.65 9.06
N ILE A 308 -25.37 -1.60 10.04
CA ILE A 308 -25.92 -0.33 10.55
C ILE A 308 -24.80 0.59 11.05
N GLN A 309 -23.79 0.03 11.73
CA GLN A 309 -22.67 0.81 12.25
C GLN A 309 -21.80 1.40 11.12
N ASP A 310 -21.63 0.66 10.02
CA ASP A 310 -20.91 1.13 8.84
C ASP A 310 -21.67 2.30 8.20
N THR A 311 -23.00 2.17 8.10
CA THR A 311 -23.83 3.27 7.59
C THR A 311 -23.75 4.51 8.47
N GLU A 312 -23.79 4.39 9.81
CA GLU A 312 -23.63 5.53 10.72
C GLU A 312 -22.26 6.21 10.57
N SER A 313 -21.19 5.41 10.47
CA SER A 313 -19.84 5.94 10.30
C SER A 313 -19.67 6.62 8.94
N MET A 314 -20.24 6.04 7.87
CA MET A 314 -20.26 6.66 6.55
C MET A 314 -21.06 7.97 6.55
N ALA A 315 -22.18 8.05 7.27
CA ALA A 315 -22.96 9.29 7.43
C ALA A 315 -22.10 10.40 8.05
N GLU A 316 -21.33 10.09 9.09
CA GLU A 316 -20.42 11.05 9.75
C GLU A 316 -19.29 11.51 8.81
N MET A 317 -18.70 10.58 8.03
CA MET A 317 -17.69 10.92 7.02
C MET A 317 -18.23 11.89 5.97
N LEU A 318 -19.49 11.70 5.55
CA LEU A 318 -20.16 12.53 4.56
C LEU A 318 -20.46 13.94 5.06
N GLU A 319 -20.83 14.11 6.34
CA GLU A 319 -21.08 15.43 6.92
C GLU A 319 -19.83 16.31 7.00
N HIS A 320 -18.66 15.69 7.04
CA HIS A 320 -17.37 16.36 7.05
C HIS A 320 -16.67 16.41 5.68
N LEU A 321 -17.31 15.88 4.64
CA LEU A 321 -16.75 15.88 3.30
C LEU A 321 -16.86 17.28 2.72
N ASP A 322 -15.72 17.90 2.40
CA ASP A 322 -15.66 19.15 1.64
C ASP A 322 -15.64 18.85 0.13
N PRO A 323 -16.75 19.07 -0.60
CA PRO A 323 -16.86 18.75 -2.02
C PRO A 323 -15.96 19.59 -2.91
N GLU A 324 -15.59 20.80 -2.48
CA GLU A 324 -14.75 21.71 -3.26
C GLU A 324 -13.26 21.32 -3.18
N SER A 325 -12.88 20.58 -2.12
CA SER A 325 -11.49 20.15 -1.88
C SER A 325 -11.09 18.87 -2.62
N ARG A 326 -12.05 18.10 -3.17
CA ARG A 326 -11.83 16.79 -3.76
C ARG A 326 -12.39 16.68 -5.17
N SER A 327 -11.63 16.05 -6.05
CA SER A 327 -12.08 15.69 -7.40
C SER A 327 -12.61 14.27 -7.38
N PHE A 328 -13.93 14.08 -7.46
CA PHE A 328 -14.54 12.76 -7.64
C PHE A 328 -14.76 12.46 -9.12
N SER A 329 -14.61 11.19 -9.50
CA SER A 329 -15.05 10.68 -10.80
C SER A 329 -16.58 10.60 -10.88
N PRO A 330 -17.16 10.65 -12.09
CA PRO A 330 -18.60 10.47 -12.29
C PRO A 330 -19.18 9.22 -11.61
N GLU A 331 -18.45 8.11 -11.66
CA GLU A 331 -18.86 6.84 -11.06
C GLU A 331 -18.90 6.96 -9.54
N GLN A 332 -17.85 7.52 -8.93
CA GLN A 332 -17.82 7.79 -7.48
C GLN A 332 -18.95 8.72 -7.05
N LEU A 333 -19.32 9.69 -7.87
CA LEU A 333 -20.41 10.62 -7.58
C LEU A 333 -21.78 9.95 -7.65
N HIS A 334 -22.00 9.09 -8.64
CA HIS A 334 -23.21 8.28 -8.72
C HIS A 334 -23.38 7.42 -7.45
N THR A 335 -22.31 6.70 -7.09
CA THR A 335 -22.27 5.88 -5.86
C THR A 335 -22.43 6.72 -4.60
N LEU A 336 -21.84 7.91 -4.56
CA LEU A 336 -21.98 8.84 -3.45
C LEU A 336 -23.44 9.29 -3.27
N ILE A 337 -24.14 9.57 -4.36
CA ILE A 337 -25.56 9.96 -4.33
C ILE A 337 -26.41 8.80 -3.79
N GLU A 338 -26.18 7.57 -4.27
CA GLU A 338 -26.85 6.36 -3.73
C GLU A 338 -26.66 6.24 -2.23
N VAL A 339 -25.40 6.27 -1.78
CA VAL A 339 -25.05 6.18 -0.37
C VAL A 339 -25.71 7.31 0.42
N VAL A 340 -25.63 8.55 -0.04
CA VAL A 340 -26.17 9.72 0.66
C VAL A 340 -27.70 9.62 0.82
N ILE A 341 -28.41 9.14 -0.22
CA ILE A 341 -29.87 8.95 -0.17
C ILE A 341 -30.25 7.90 0.88
N ASP A 342 -29.54 6.77 0.90
CA ASP A 342 -29.88 5.65 1.78
C ASP A 342 -29.42 5.87 3.23
N VAL A 343 -28.23 6.43 3.40
CA VAL A 343 -27.51 6.48 4.68
C VAL A 343 -27.72 7.80 5.42
N ASN A 344 -27.86 8.93 4.72
CA ASN A 344 -28.13 10.23 5.36
C ASN A 344 -29.30 10.99 4.73
N PRO A 345 -30.54 10.46 4.79
CA PRO A 345 -31.70 11.07 4.14
C PRO A 345 -32.01 12.50 4.62
N LYS A 346 -31.60 12.85 5.84
CA LYS A 346 -31.88 14.15 6.46
C LYS A 346 -31.06 15.29 5.85
N THR A 347 -29.80 15.02 5.48
CA THR A 347 -28.89 16.01 4.89
C THR A 347 -28.65 15.78 3.40
N ALA A 348 -29.22 14.68 2.85
CA ALA A 348 -29.01 14.26 1.48
C ALA A 348 -29.21 15.37 0.45
N GLU A 349 -30.31 16.11 0.52
CA GLU A 349 -30.58 17.22 -0.42
C GLU A 349 -29.47 18.28 -0.38
N SER A 350 -29.02 18.67 0.82
CA SER A 350 -27.95 19.66 0.98
C SER A 350 -26.62 19.15 0.45
N LEU A 351 -26.27 17.90 0.73
CA LEU A 351 -25.04 17.28 0.23
C LEU A 351 -25.07 17.17 -1.30
N ILE A 352 -26.17 16.67 -1.87
CA ILE A 352 -26.36 16.57 -3.33
C ILE A 352 -26.26 17.95 -3.98
N HIS A 353 -26.83 19.00 -3.38
CA HIS A 353 -26.71 20.38 -3.88
C HIS A 353 -25.25 20.84 -3.90
N GLN A 354 -24.48 20.59 -2.83
CA GLN A 354 -23.07 20.97 -2.76
C GLN A 354 -22.20 20.19 -3.76
N TYR A 355 -22.43 18.88 -3.92
CA TYR A 355 -21.72 18.09 -4.94
C TYR A 355 -22.05 18.55 -6.36
N THR A 356 -23.31 18.88 -6.61
CA THR A 356 -23.77 19.43 -7.88
C THR A 356 -23.09 20.77 -8.19
N ALA A 357 -23.00 21.66 -7.19
CA ALA A 357 -22.26 22.92 -7.31
C ALA A 357 -20.78 22.69 -7.64
N ALA A 358 -20.12 21.75 -6.97
CA ALA A 358 -18.72 21.41 -7.24
C ALA A 358 -18.52 20.83 -8.66
N LEU A 359 -19.45 19.98 -9.12
CA LEU A 359 -19.41 19.35 -10.44
C LEU A 359 -19.55 20.35 -11.58
N LEU A 360 -20.39 21.37 -11.43
CA LEU A 360 -20.59 22.43 -12.42
C LEU A 360 -19.31 23.21 -12.74
N ASN A 361 -18.28 23.15 -11.88
CA ASN A 361 -16.97 23.75 -12.17
C ASN A 361 -16.19 23.01 -13.27
N THR A 362 -16.53 21.75 -13.54
CA THR A 362 -15.76 20.86 -14.43
C THR A 362 -16.59 20.18 -15.50
N HIS A 363 -17.92 20.19 -15.37
CA HIS A 363 -18.85 19.50 -16.25
C HIS A 363 -20.04 20.41 -16.61
N GLU A 364 -20.56 20.22 -17.82
CA GLU A 364 -21.73 20.95 -18.33
C GLU A 364 -23.02 20.54 -17.60
N PRO A 365 -24.01 21.45 -17.45
CA PRO A 365 -25.29 21.15 -16.80
C PRO A 365 -26.00 19.91 -17.37
N SER A 366 -25.91 19.67 -18.68
CA SER A 366 -26.53 18.52 -19.35
C SER A 366 -25.98 17.19 -18.85
N PHE A 367 -24.67 17.09 -18.60
CA PHE A 367 -24.04 15.89 -18.06
C PHE A 367 -24.55 15.60 -16.64
N ILE A 368 -24.62 16.63 -15.81
CA ILE A 368 -25.09 16.51 -14.43
C ILE A 368 -26.57 16.12 -14.39
N LYS A 369 -27.38 16.66 -15.31
CA LYS A 369 -28.78 16.25 -15.48
C LYS A 369 -28.89 14.75 -15.75
N GLU A 370 -28.10 14.22 -16.68
CA GLU A 370 -28.07 12.79 -16.98
C GLU A 370 -27.65 11.97 -15.75
N LEU A 371 -26.64 12.43 -15.00
CA LEU A 371 -26.17 11.79 -13.77
C LEU A 371 -27.25 11.69 -12.67
N LEU A 372 -28.08 12.73 -12.51
CA LEU A 372 -29.14 12.78 -11.50
C LEU A 372 -30.42 12.04 -11.93
N THR A 373 -30.59 11.79 -13.23
CA THR A 373 -31.81 11.19 -13.82
C THR A 373 -32.23 9.87 -13.15
N PRO A 374 -31.33 8.91 -12.88
CA PRO A 374 -31.67 7.64 -12.23
C PRO A 374 -32.33 7.79 -10.85
N PHE A 375 -32.13 8.93 -10.19
CA PHE A 375 -32.58 9.19 -8.83
C PHE A 375 -33.72 10.20 -8.73
N ILE A 376 -34.36 10.58 -9.84
CA ILE A 376 -35.36 11.65 -9.89
C ILE A 376 -36.57 11.43 -8.96
N GLU A 377 -36.91 10.16 -8.69
CA GLU A 377 -37.99 9.77 -7.78
C GLU A 377 -37.61 9.96 -6.30
N SER A 378 -36.32 10.11 -5.99
CA SER A 378 -35.85 10.41 -4.65
C SER A 378 -36.22 11.85 -4.27
N ARG A 379 -36.92 11.99 -3.14
CA ARG A 379 -37.30 13.29 -2.59
C ARG A 379 -36.10 14.21 -2.36
N ALA A 380 -34.93 13.66 -2.04
CA ALA A 380 -33.72 14.44 -1.80
C ALA A 380 -33.07 14.96 -3.10
N VAL A 381 -33.23 14.23 -4.21
CA VAL A 381 -32.63 14.59 -5.51
C VAL A 381 -33.55 15.50 -6.32
N HIS A 382 -34.86 15.26 -6.24
CA HIS A 382 -35.86 15.94 -7.06
C HIS A 382 -35.73 17.48 -7.10
N PRO A 383 -35.53 18.19 -5.97
CA PRO A 383 -35.37 19.65 -6.00
C PRO A 383 -34.11 20.10 -6.74
N VAL A 384 -33.01 19.38 -6.60
CA VAL A 384 -31.74 19.70 -7.28
C VAL A 384 -31.85 19.39 -8.77
N TYR A 385 -32.45 18.27 -9.13
CA TYR A 385 -32.71 17.90 -10.53
C TYR A 385 -33.50 18.98 -11.27
N LEU A 386 -34.60 19.49 -10.67
CA LEU A 386 -35.41 20.54 -11.31
C LEU A 386 -34.61 21.81 -11.60
N LYS A 387 -33.70 22.20 -10.71
CA LYS A 387 -32.82 23.37 -10.90
C LYS A 387 -31.82 23.13 -12.03
N ILE A 388 -31.22 21.93 -12.09
CA ILE A 388 -30.31 21.56 -13.18
C ILE A 388 -31.05 21.46 -14.52
N ASP A 389 -32.25 20.89 -14.55
CA ASP A 389 -33.10 20.86 -15.75
C ASP A 389 -33.47 22.27 -16.22
N ALA A 390 -33.70 23.20 -15.30
CA ALA A 390 -33.92 24.61 -15.61
C ALA A 390 -32.66 25.27 -16.19
N LEU A 391 -31.46 25.02 -15.63
CA LEU A 391 -30.19 25.49 -16.21
C LEU A 391 -30.05 25.05 -17.67
N VAL A 392 -30.30 23.76 -17.95
CA VAL A 392 -30.22 23.20 -19.32
C VAL A 392 -31.24 23.85 -20.25
N LYS A 393 -32.48 24.08 -19.77
CA LYS A 393 -33.56 24.67 -20.58
C LYS A 393 -33.33 26.14 -20.91
N PHE A 394 -32.80 26.91 -19.96
CA PHE A 394 -32.64 28.36 -20.10
C PHE A 394 -31.33 28.78 -20.77
N ASN A 395 -30.38 27.86 -20.95
CA ASN A 395 -29.04 28.17 -21.45
C ASN A 395 -29.04 28.96 -22.78
N ASP A 396 -30.02 28.69 -23.65
CA ASP A 396 -30.15 29.34 -24.97
C ASP A 396 -31.34 30.32 -25.05
N ASP A 397 -31.99 30.63 -23.93
CA ASP A 397 -33.16 31.51 -23.86
C ASP A 397 -32.81 32.88 -23.27
N LEU A 398 -32.63 33.88 -24.15
CA LEU A 398 -32.29 35.25 -23.77
C LEU A 398 -33.33 35.91 -22.87
N ASP A 399 -34.60 35.47 -22.91
CA ASP A 399 -35.65 36.03 -22.06
C ASP A 399 -35.56 35.53 -20.61
N GLN A 400 -34.74 34.50 -20.36
CA GLN A 400 -34.58 33.84 -19.06
C GLN A 400 -33.23 34.14 -18.41
N MET A 401 -32.41 35.05 -18.95
CA MET A 401 -31.05 35.33 -18.45
C MET A 401 -31.04 35.73 -16.96
N GLN A 402 -32.05 36.47 -16.49
CA GLN A 402 -32.24 36.74 -15.06
C GLN A 402 -32.39 35.46 -14.21
N LEU A 403 -33.22 34.51 -14.64
CA LEU A 403 -33.44 33.26 -13.90
C LEU A 403 -32.23 32.34 -14.00
N LEU A 404 -31.60 32.26 -15.18
CA LEU A 404 -30.38 31.50 -15.41
C LEU A 404 -29.24 31.98 -14.49
N GLY A 405 -29.06 33.30 -14.36
CA GLY A 405 -28.08 33.88 -13.46
C GLY A 405 -28.36 33.60 -11.98
N GLU A 406 -29.62 33.61 -11.55
CA GLU A 406 -30.01 33.25 -10.19
C GLU A 406 -29.69 31.79 -9.86
N LEU A 407 -29.95 30.87 -10.81
CA LEU A 407 -29.61 29.46 -10.66
C LEU A 407 -28.09 29.24 -10.60
N TYR A 408 -27.32 29.87 -11.48
CA TYR A 408 -25.85 29.80 -11.41
C TYR A 408 -25.32 30.36 -10.09
N TYR A 409 -25.89 31.46 -9.60
CA TYR A 409 -25.52 32.01 -8.29
C TYR A 409 -25.82 31.02 -7.15
N GLU A 410 -26.96 30.33 -7.19
CA GLU A 410 -27.35 29.34 -6.17
C GLU A 410 -26.38 28.15 -6.11
N PHE A 411 -25.85 27.73 -7.26
CA PHE A 411 -24.79 26.71 -7.36
C PHE A 411 -23.37 27.29 -7.25
N ARG A 412 -23.22 28.54 -6.79
CA ARG A 412 -21.93 29.23 -6.59
C ARG A 412 -21.09 29.37 -7.87
N GLN A 413 -21.72 29.25 -9.04
CA GLN A 413 -21.12 29.48 -10.35
C GLN A 413 -21.10 30.97 -10.67
N PHE A 414 -20.32 31.73 -9.89
CA PHE A 414 -20.41 33.20 -9.86
C PHE A 414 -20.01 33.87 -11.17
N ASN A 415 -19.07 33.30 -11.92
CA ASN A 415 -18.65 33.87 -13.21
C ASN A 415 -19.79 33.76 -14.24
N GLN A 416 -20.40 32.58 -14.37
CA GLN A 416 -21.54 32.34 -15.24
C GLN A 416 -22.74 33.19 -14.82
N ALA A 417 -22.96 33.36 -13.51
CA ALA A 417 -24.00 34.25 -12.99
C ALA A 417 -23.76 35.71 -13.39
N ILE A 418 -22.52 36.22 -13.30
CA ILE A 418 -22.16 37.57 -13.73
C ILE A 418 -22.43 37.77 -15.22
N GLU A 419 -22.07 36.80 -16.07
CA GLU A 419 -22.35 36.87 -17.50
C GLU A 419 -23.85 37.01 -17.76
N CYS A 420 -24.67 36.15 -17.15
CA CYS A 420 -26.12 36.19 -17.28
C CYS A 420 -26.72 37.54 -16.84
N PHE A 421 -26.33 38.05 -15.67
CA PHE A 421 -26.83 39.33 -15.18
C PHE A 421 -26.33 40.53 -15.99
N SER A 422 -25.14 40.44 -16.59
CA SER A 422 -24.61 41.47 -17.49
C SER A 422 -25.44 41.55 -18.76
N TRP A 423 -25.73 40.41 -19.40
CA TRP A 423 -26.64 40.31 -20.55
C TRP A 423 -28.03 40.87 -20.23
N GLU A 424 -28.62 40.49 -19.09
CA GLU A 424 -29.94 41.00 -18.69
C GLU A 424 -29.93 42.53 -18.47
N THR A 425 -28.84 43.10 -17.93
CA THR A 425 -28.67 44.56 -17.79
C THR A 425 -28.62 45.26 -19.15
N GLU A 426 -27.99 44.65 -20.15
CA GLU A 426 -27.94 45.19 -21.51
C GLU A 426 -29.29 45.10 -22.22
N LEU A 427 -30.02 43.98 -22.04
CA LEU A 427 -31.34 43.76 -22.64
C LEU A 427 -32.43 44.63 -21.98
N LYS A 428 -32.34 44.86 -20.67
CA LYS A 428 -33.30 45.65 -19.89
C LYS A 428 -32.60 46.70 -19.02
N PRO A 429 -32.11 47.80 -19.62
CA PRO A 429 -31.32 48.82 -18.90
C PRO A 429 -32.05 49.55 -17.77
N GLU A 430 -33.38 49.53 -17.78
CA GLU A 430 -34.22 50.17 -16.77
C GLU A 430 -34.57 49.25 -15.60
N ASP A 431 -34.31 47.94 -15.71
CA ASP A 431 -34.56 47.00 -14.61
C ASP A 431 -33.42 47.06 -13.58
N PRO A 432 -33.68 47.44 -12.33
CA PRO A 432 -32.65 47.47 -11.29
C PRO A 432 -32.25 46.07 -10.78
N LYS A 433 -33.03 45.02 -11.07
CA LYS A 433 -32.84 43.68 -10.51
C LYS A 433 -31.49 43.03 -10.91
N PRO A 434 -31.07 43.04 -12.19
CA PRO A 434 -29.80 42.42 -12.59
C PRO A 434 -28.58 43.15 -11.99
N ILE A 435 -28.65 44.48 -11.89
CA ILE A 435 -27.60 45.32 -11.28
C ILE A 435 -27.42 45.00 -9.78
N LYS A 436 -28.53 44.77 -9.07
CA LYS A 436 -28.49 44.34 -7.66
C LYS A 436 -27.80 42.99 -7.51
N TRP A 437 -28.09 42.05 -8.42
CA TRP A 437 -27.44 40.75 -8.44
C TRP A 437 -25.95 40.85 -8.79
N LEU A 438 -25.54 41.64 -9.77
CA LEU A 438 -24.13 41.89 -10.09
C LEU A 438 -23.35 42.40 -8.88
N SER A 439 -23.86 43.42 -8.19
CA SER A 439 -23.24 43.96 -6.98
C SER A 439 -23.05 42.88 -5.90
N LYS A 440 -24.06 42.04 -5.70
CA LYS A 440 -24.02 40.91 -4.73
C LYS A 440 -23.00 39.85 -5.17
N THR A 441 -23.00 39.42 -6.43
CA THR A 441 -22.11 38.38 -6.93
C THR A 441 -20.64 38.79 -6.87
N TYR A 442 -20.32 40.03 -7.25
CA TYR A 442 -18.96 40.56 -7.09
C TYR A 442 -18.53 40.66 -5.63
N GLN A 443 -19.46 40.94 -4.71
CA GLN A 443 -19.17 40.95 -3.27
C GLN A 443 -18.76 39.56 -2.77
N GLU A 444 -19.48 38.50 -3.18
CA GLU A 444 -19.19 37.11 -2.80
C GLU A 444 -17.84 36.63 -3.37
N LEU A 445 -17.47 37.08 -4.57
CA LEU A 445 -16.13 36.84 -5.15
C LEU A 445 -15.00 37.64 -4.47
N GLY A 446 -15.33 38.53 -3.52
CA GLY A 446 -14.35 39.40 -2.86
C GLY A 446 -13.93 40.63 -3.69
N MET A 447 -14.56 40.86 -4.84
CA MET A 447 -14.30 41.97 -5.77
C MET A 447 -15.03 43.24 -5.32
N LYS A 448 -14.51 43.85 -4.25
CA LYS A 448 -15.15 44.97 -3.54
C LYS A 448 -15.32 46.23 -4.38
N GLN A 449 -14.40 46.51 -5.32
CA GLN A 449 -14.45 47.75 -6.11
C GLN A 449 -15.58 47.68 -7.13
N GLU A 450 -15.70 46.55 -7.82
CA GLU A 450 -16.73 46.23 -8.79
C GLU A 450 -18.10 46.21 -8.12
N SER A 451 -18.20 45.53 -6.96
CA SER A 451 -19.43 45.51 -6.17
C SER A 451 -19.92 46.93 -5.81
N GLU A 452 -19.01 47.82 -5.40
CA GLU A 452 -19.33 49.21 -5.07
C GLU A 452 -19.74 50.02 -6.31
N ALA A 453 -19.08 49.81 -7.45
CA ALA A 453 -19.44 50.47 -8.70
C ALA A 453 -20.87 50.13 -9.14
N TYR A 454 -21.25 48.83 -9.10
CA TYR A 454 -22.63 48.41 -9.40
C TYR A 454 -23.64 48.91 -8.36
N ARG A 455 -23.25 49.03 -7.08
CA ARG A 455 -24.09 49.62 -6.04
C ARG A 455 -24.38 51.09 -6.32
N GLN A 456 -23.38 51.85 -6.73
CA GLN A 456 -23.55 53.26 -7.12
C GLN A 456 -24.41 53.39 -8.38
N LEU A 457 -24.22 52.50 -9.36
CA LEU A 457 -25.06 52.43 -10.56
C LEU A 457 -26.54 52.20 -10.20
N LEU A 458 -26.82 51.25 -9.30
CA LEU A 458 -28.16 50.96 -8.81
C LEU A 458 -28.83 52.18 -8.16
N VAL A 459 -28.10 52.90 -7.30
CA VAL A 459 -28.60 54.12 -6.64
C VAL A 459 -28.93 55.21 -7.66
N ASN A 460 -28.11 55.36 -8.70
CA ASN A 460 -28.34 56.34 -9.75
C ASN A 460 -29.54 55.99 -10.62
N LEU A 461 -29.77 54.69 -10.88
CA LEU A 461 -30.93 54.21 -11.63
C LEU A 461 -32.24 54.46 -10.85
N GLN A 462 -32.25 54.16 -9.56
CA GLN A 462 -33.40 54.38 -8.66
C GLN A 462 -33.73 55.86 -8.42
N LYS A 463 -32.78 56.77 -8.63
CA LYS A 463 -33.01 58.22 -8.58
C LYS A 463 -33.60 58.78 -9.89
N LYS A 464 -33.54 58.01 -10.98
CA LYS A 464 -34.00 58.40 -12.32
C LYS A 464 -35.36 57.81 -12.70
N ALA A 465 -35.77 56.71 -12.05
CA ALA A 465 -37.13 56.18 -12.05
C ALA A 465 -38.05 57.02 -11.14
#